data_AF-A0A3B9DDV4-F1
#
_entry.id   AF-A0A3B9DDV4-F1
#
_cell.length_a   1.000
_cell.length_b   1.000
_cell.length_c   1.000
_cell.angle_alpha   90.00
_cell.angle_beta   90.00
_cell.angle_gamma   90.00
#
_symmetry.space_group_name_H-M   'P 1'
#
loop_
_entity.id
_entity.type
_entity.pdbx_description
1 polymer ?
#
loop_
_entity_poly.entity_id
_entity_poly.type
_entity_poly.pdbx_seq_one_letter_code
_entity_poly.pdbx_strand_id
1 'polypeptide(L)' 'MELFQKHIRSLTVRYQRALALYRKNDRALEAMLVHSGCQLYYFADDRSVCFQAYGHYLHWLPVNRP' A
#
# COMPACT_ATOMS: atom_id res chain seq x y z
N MET A 1 6.74 -15.67 13.93
CA MET A 1 6.17 -15.69 12.56
C MET A 1 4.64 -15.78 12.54
N GLU A 2 4.01 -16.47 13.49
CA GLU A 2 2.56 -16.63 13.56
C GLU A 2 1.76 -15.30 13.60
N LEU A 3 2.18 -14.32 14.42
CA LEU A 3 1.50 -13.01 14.50
C LEU A 3 1.52 -12.24 13.18
N PHE A 4 2.65 -12.27 12.47
CA PHE A 4 2.77 -11.64 11.16
C PHE A 4 1.86 -12.31 10.13
N GLN A 5 1.83 -13.65 10.10
CA GLN A 5 0.91 -14.39 9.22
C GLN A 5 -0.56 -14.08 9.54
N LYS A 6 -0.93 -14.02 10.82
CA LYS A 6 -2.29 -13.65 11.26
C LYS A 6 -2.65 -12.23 10.81
N HIS A 7 -1.71 -11.29 10.92
CA HIS A 7 -1.87 -9.92 10.42
C HIS A 7 -2.09 -9.86 8.92
N ILE A 8 -1.24 -10.53 8.12
CA ILE A 8 -1.39 -10.59 6.66
C ILE A 8 -2.74 -11.21 6.27
N ARG A 9 -3.18 -12.29 6.94
CA ARG A 9 -4.51 -12.87 6.71
C ARG A 9 -5.63 -11.86 6.98
N SER A 10 -5.53 -11.08 8.06
CA SER A 10 -6.51 -10.03 8.38
C SER A 10 -6.57 -8.96 7.30
N LEU A 11 -5.41 -8.50 6.80
CA LEU A 11 -5.33 -7.53 5.71
C LEU A 11 -5.93 -8.06 4.42
N THR A 12 -5.60 -9.29 4.03
CA THR A 12 -6.16 -9.96 2.85
C THR A 12 -7.68 -10.00 2.89
N VAL A 13 -8.27 -10.39 4.02
CA VAL A 13 -9.74 -10.41 4.19
C VAL A 13 -10.35 -9.01 4.03
N ARG A 14 -9.73 -7.99 4.63
CA ARG A 14 -10.22 -6.60 4.52
C ARG A 14 -10.19 -6.10 3.08
N TYR A 15 -9.10 -6.37 2.36
CA TYR A 15 -8.93 -5.92 0.97
C TYR A 15 -9.87 -6.67 0.02
N GLN A 16 -10.04 -7.99 0.20
CA GLN A 16 -11.02 -8.78 -0.56
C GLN A 16 -12.44 -8.26 -0.37
N ARG A 17 -12.81 -7.91 0.87
CA ARG A 17 -14.12 -7.31 1.17
C ARG A 17 -14.31 -5.97 0.47
N ALA A 18 -13.29 -5.10 0.50
CA ALA A 18 -13.34 -3.81 -0.18
C ALA A 18 -13.49 -3.97 -1.70
N LEU A 19 -12.70 -4.85 -2.32
CA LEU A 19 -12.79 -5.17 -3.75
C LEU A 19 -14.18 -5.71 -4.11
N ALA A 20 -14.74 -6.63 -3.31
CA ALA A 20 -16.06 -7.17 -3.54
C ALA A 20 -17.17 -6.09 -3.45
N LEU A 21 -17.06 -5.15 -2.51
CA LEU A 21 -17.99 -4.02 -2.40
C LEU A 21 -17.89 -3.10 -3.62
N TYR A 22 -16.68 -2.83 -4.12
CA TYR A 22 -16.48 -2.03 -5.33
C TYR A 22 -17.06 -2.70 -6.57
N ARG A 23 -16.85 -4.01 -6.73
CA ARG A 23 -17.40 -4.79 -7.86
C ARG A 23 -18.93 -4.81 -7.88
N LYS A 24 -19.58 -4.85 -6.70
CA LYS A 24 -21.04 -4.78 -6.60
C LYS A 24 -21.62 -3.45 -7.10
N ASN A 25 -20.83 -2.37 -7.11
CA ASN A 25 -21.26 -1.06 -7.58
C ASN A 25 -20.97 -0.84 -9.08
N ASP A 26 -21.01 -1.92 -9.86
CA ASP A 26 -20.84 -1.94 -11.32
C ASP A 26 -19.52 -1.34 -11.83
N ARG A 27 -18.47 -1.44 -11.00
CA ARG A 27 -17.10 -1.03 -11.36
C ARG A 27 -16.23 -2.26 -11.58
N ALA A 28 -15.64 -2.36 -12.77
CA ALA A 28 -14.67 -3.39 -13.13
C ALA A 28 -13.33 -3.16 -12.41
N LEU A 29 -13.28 -3.43 -11.11
CA LEU A 29 -12.05 -3.37 -10.32
C LEU A 29 -11.56 -4.78 -10.03
N GLU A 30 -10.55 -5.22 -10.78
CA GLU A 30 -10.01 -6.59 -10.71
C GLU A 30 -9.00 -6.73 -9.58
N ALA A 31 -8.17 -5.72 -9.36
CA ALA A 31 -7.12 -5.72 -8.35
C ALA A 31 -6.92 -4.31 -7.76
N MET A 32 -6.17 -4.23 -6.67
CA MET A 32 -5.74 -2.97 -6.08
C MET A 32 -4.22 -2.94 -5.99
N LEU A 33 -3.61 -1.91 -6.58
CA LEU A 33 -2.17 -1.65 -6.50
C LEU A 33 -1.88 -0.87 -5.22
N VAL A 34 -0.88 -1.32 -4.47
CA VAL A 34 -0.38 -0.64 -3.27
C VAL A 34 1.01 -0.11 -3.58
N HIS A 35 1.13 1.21 -3.70
CA HIS A 35 2.37 1.90 -4.06
C HIS A 35 3.14 2.32 -2.81
N SER A 36 4.46 2.09 -2.78
CA SER A 36 5.36 2.50 -1.69
C SER A 36 5.41 4.01 -1.52
N GLY A 37 5.35 4.75 -2.63
CA GLY A 37 5.61 6.19 -2.68
C GLY A 37 6.66 6.46 -3.75
N CYS A 38 7.12 7.70 -3.87
CA CYS A 38 8.19 8.04 -4.79
C CYS A 38 9.23 8.91 -4.09
N GLN A 39 10.43 8.93 -4.66
CA GLN A 39 11.47 9.85 -4.25
C GLN A 39 11.05 11.29 -4.60
N LEU A 40 11.13 12.19 -3.62
CA LEU A 40 10.85 13.61 -3.81
C LEU A 40 12.14 14.43 -3.74
N TYR A 41 12.12 15.60 -4.36
CA TYR A 41 13.24 16.55 -4.43
C TYR A 41 12.75 17.94 -4.01
N TYR A 42 13.63 18.73 -3.42
CA TYR A 42 13.32 20.12 -3.13
C TYR A 42 13.17 20.93 -4.44
N PHE A 43 12.34 21.96 -4.41
CA PHE A 43 12.07 22.77 -5.60
C PHE A 43 13.35 23.43 -6.13
N ALA A 44 13.63 23.24 -7.42
CA ALA A 44 14.80 23.76 -8.12
C ALA A 44 16.16 23.34 -7.50
N ASP A 45 16.19 22.21 -6.81
CA ASP A 45 17.37 21.65 -6.14
C ASP A 45 17.50 20.16 -6.51
N ASP A 46 18.74 19.63 -6.55
CA ASP A 46 19.01 18.21 -6.77
C ASP A 46 18.97 17.39 -5.47
N ARG A 47 18.84 18.09 -4.33
CA ARG A 47 18.70 17.46 -3.02
C ARG A 47 17.38 16.69 -2.88
N SER A 48 17.52 15.43 -2.50
CA SER A 48 16.41 14.55 -2.18
C SER A 48 15.80 14.84 -0.81
N VAL A 49 14.48 14.77 -0.70
CA VAL A 49 13.77 14.66 0.58
C VAL A 49 13.92 13.23 1.11
N CYS A 50 14.07 13.06 2.44
CA CYS A 50 14.11 11.72 3.04
C CYS A 50 12.85 10.92 2.67
N PHE A 51 13.05 9.76 2.03
CA PHE A 51 11.95 8.91 1.61
C PHE A 51 11.19 8.32 2.80
N GLN A 52 9.86 8.38 2.71
CA GLN A 52 8.94 7.75 3.64
C GLN A 52 7.86 7.01 2.88
N ALA A 53 7.86 5.68 3.00
CA ALA A 53 6.85 4.85 2.40
C ALA A 53 5.49 5.14 3.02
N TYR A 54 4.44 5.06 2.20
CA TYR A 54 3.09 5.25 2.67
C TYR A 54 2.71 4.19 3.70
N GLY A 55 2.02 4.60 4.78
CA GLY A 55 1.64 3.69 5.86
C GLY A 55 0.79 2.50 5.39
N HIS A 56 -0.08 2.71 4.39
CA HIS A 56 -0.88 1.63 3.83
C HIS A 56 -0.05 0.59 3.07
N TYR A 57 1.11 0.95 2.52
CA TYR A 57 2.11 0.01 1.99
C TYR A 57 2.85 -0.71 3.12
N LEU A 58 3.30 0.03 4.14
CA LEU A 58 4.05 -0.52 5.28
C LEU A 58 3.25 -1.56 6.09
N HIS A 59 1.91 -1.49 6.04
CA HIS A 59 1.06 -2.52 6.62
C HIS A 59 1.25 -3.91 5.98
N TRP A 60 1.56 -3.96 4.68
CA TRP A 60 1.78 -5.21 3.94
C TRP A 60 3.22 -5.70 4.03
N LEU A 61 4.16 -4.77 3.89
CA LEU A 61 5.58 -5.08 3.84
C LEU A 61 6.35 -3.97 4.57
N PRO A 62 7.10 -4.28 5.64
CA PRO A 62 7.82 -3.28 6.43
C PRO A 62 9.14 -2.86 5.74
N VAL A 63 9.05 -2.38 4.50
CA VAL A 63 10.19 -1.93 3.69
C VAL A 63 10.02 -0.45 3.37
N ASN A 64 10.96 0.37 3.82
CA ASN A 64 10.96 1.81 3.53
C ASN A 64 11.86 2.11 2.31
N ARG A 65 11.38 1.80 1.11
CA ARG A 65 12.09 2.08 -0.15
C ARG A 65 11.13 2.63 -1.21
N PRO A 66 11.56 3.60 -2.03
CA PRO A 66 10.79 4.10 -3.17
C PRO A 66 10.56 2.99 -4.19
#